data_AF-A0A382S5T2-F1
#
_entry.id   AF-A0A382S5T2-F1
#
_cell.length_a   1.000
_cell.length_b   1.000
_cell.length_c   1.000
_cell.angle_alpha   90.00
_cell.angle_beta   90.00
_cell.angle_gamma   90.00
#
_symmetry.space_group_name_H-M   'P 1'
#
loop_
_entity.id
_entity.type
_entity.pdbx_description
1 polymer ?
#
loop_
_entity_poly.entity_id
_entity_poly.type
_entity_poly.pdbx_seq_one_letter_code
_entity_poly.pdbx_strand_id
1 'polypeptide(L)'
;VFEVDFLEPNKPYSCTDGYFNQLKETIDAMRKKDPMGRKISNAYTGWQSNDGCESHPAFQQLMRKIKTIFDGSVLPFHGLDTGKAQMVVGNSWANVNDNGAWNKPHLHNGCWYSGAIYIKA
;
A
#
# COMPACT_ATOMS: atom_id res chain seq x y z
N VAL A 1 -7.90 6.83 13.40
CA VAL A 1 -7.40 6.08 12.21
C VAL A 1 -7.81 6.88 10.99
N PHE A 2 -6.94 7.05 10.00
CA PHE A 2 -7.30 7.70 8.74
C PHE A 2 -7.73 6.60 7.76
N GLU A 3 -8.96 6.71 7.27
CA GLU A 3 -9.55 5.76 6.33
C GLU A 3 -9.94 6.53 5.09
N VAL A 4 -9.54 6.00 3.92
CA VAL A 4 -9.85 6.61 2.63
C VAL A 4 -10.32 5.53 1.68
N ASP A 5 -11.49 5.75 1.10
CA ASP A 5 -11.99 4.95 -0.01
C ASP A 5 -11.50 5.56 -1.34
N PHE A 6 -10.57 4.87 -2.00
CA PHE A 6 -10.06 5.29 -3.29
C PHE A 6 -11.08 5.07 -4.42
N LEU A 7 -12.17 4.34 -4.21
CA LEU A 7 -13.24 4.14 -5.19
C LEU A 7 -14.41 5.11 -4.99
N GLU A 8 -14.38 5.92 -3.92
CA GLU A 8 -15.38 6.97 -3.72
C GLU A 8 -15.36 7.93 -4.93
N PRO A 9 -16.50 8.17 -5.60
CA PRO A 9 -16.53 9.01 -6.79
C PRO A 9 -16.31 10.49 -6.47
N ASN A 10 -15.84 11.24 -7.47
CA ASN A 10 -15.70 12.72 -7.43
C ASN A 10 -14.73 13.26 -6.38
N LYS A 11 -13.74 12.48 -5.95
CA LYS A 11 -12.61 12.95 -5.14
C LYS A 11 -11.37 13.17 -6.02
N PRO A 12 -10.47 14.08 -5.63
CA PRO A 12 -9.20 14.27 -6.34
C PRO A 12 -8.30 13.03 -6.34
N TYR A 13 -8.51 12.10 -5.39
CA TYR A 13 -7.80 10.83 -5.28
C TYR A 13 -8.57 9.63 -5.85
N SER A 14 -9.79 9.81 -6.40
CA SER A 14 -10.60 8.71 -6.93
C SER A 14 -9.88 7.91 -8.01
N CYS A 15 -9.84 6.60 -7.82
CA CYS A 15 -9.40 5.57 -8.74
C CYS A 15 -10.61 4.86 -9.34
N THR A 16 -10.40 4.12 -10.42
CA THR A 16 -11.44 3.29 -11.03
C THR A 16 -11.27 1.83 -10.60
N ASP A 17 -12.36 1.07 -10.65
CA ASP A 17 -12.31 -0.38 -10.47
C ASP A 17 -11.35 -1.05 -11.47
N GLY A 18 -11.33 -0.57 -12.71
CA GLY A 18 -10.41 -1.05 -13.74
C GLY A 18 -8.94 -0.87 -13.36
N TYR A 19 -8.60 0.24 -12.71
CA TYR A 19 -7.25 0.46 -12.19
C TYR A 19 -6.92 -0.49 -11.03
N PHE A 20 -7.85 -0.70 -10.09
CA PHE A 20 -7.64 -1.66 -8.99
C PHE A 20 -7.49 -3.10 -9.49
N ASN A 21 -8.25 -3.50 -10.52
CA ASN A 21 -8.08 -4.78 -11.18
C ASN A 21 -6.69 -4.91 -11.82
N GLN A 22 -6.19 -3.88 -12.50
CA GLN A 22 -4.83 -3.86 -13.04
C GLN A 22 -3.77 -4.01 -11.94
N LEU A 23 -3.94 -3.35 -10.78
CA LEU A 23 -3.04 -3.51 -9.64
C LEU A 23 -3.06 -4.95 -9.11
N LYS A 24 -4.24 -5.55 -8.99
CA LYS A 24 -4.40 -6.96 -8.58
C LYS A 24 -3.68 -7.90 -9.55
N GLU A 25 -3.89 -7.76 -10.85
CA GLU A 25 -3.21 -8.56 -11.88
C GLU A 25 -1.70 -8.36 -11.85
N THR A 26 -1.23 -7.14 -11.56
CA THR A 26 0.19 -6.85 -11.38
C THR A 26 0.76 -7.62 -10.18
N ILE A 27 0.06 -7.65 -9.04
CA ILE A 27 0.48 -8.41 -7.85
C ILE A 27 0.51 -9.92 -8.15
N ASP A 28 -0.51 -10.44 -8.84
CA ASP A 28 -0.54 -11.85 -9.24
C ASP A 28 0.63 -12.20 -10.16
N ALA A 29 0.98 -11.31 -11.09
CA ALA A 29 2.16 -11.49 -11.94
C ALA A 29 3.47 -11.48 -11.15
N MET A 30 3.59 -10.62 -10.12
CA MET A 30 4.72 -10.64 -9.19
C MET A 30 4.83 -11.97 -8.46
N ARG A 31 3.71 -12.49 -7.90
CA ARG A 31 3.65 -13.80 -7.25
C ARG A 31 3.95 -14.95 -8.19
N LYS A 32 3.48 -14.89 -9.44
CA LYS A 32 3.77 -15.91 -10.45
C LYS A 32 5.27 -15.95 -10.80
N LYS A 33 5.91 -14.78 -10.85
CA LYS A 33 7.35 -14.65 -11.12
C LYS A 33 8.22 -15.10 -9.94
N ASP A 34 7.80 -14.79 -8.72
CA ASP A 34 8.46 -15.22 -7.47
C ASP A 34 7.44 -15.91 -6.54
N PRO A 35 7.15 -17.20 -6.78
CA PRO A 35 6.13 -17.92 -6.03
C PRO A 35 6.52 -18.21 -4.58
N MET A 36 7.81 -18.15 -4.24
CA MET A 36 8.27 -18.33 -2.86
C MET A 36 8.03 -17.05 -2.04
N GLY A 37 8.31 -15.89 -2.64
CA GLY A 37 8.23 -14.60 -1.96
C GLY A 37 9.10 -14.55 -0.70
N ARG A 38 8.76 -13.61 0.19
CA ARG A 38 9.40 -13.49 1.51
C ARG A 38 8.59 -14.21 2.58
N LYS A 39 9.28 -14.63 3.65
CA LYS A 39 8.67 -15.20 4.86
C LYS A 39 9.03 -14.32 6.05
N ILE A 40 8.17 -13.34 6.34
CA ILE A 40 8.38 -12.35 7.42
C ILE A 40 7.26 -12.49 8.46
N SER A 41 6.16 -11.75 8.27
CA SER A 41 4.98 -11.83 9.12
C SER A 41 3.84 -12.61 8.46
N ASN A 42 3.85 -12.75 7.12
CA ASN A 42 2.93 -13.58 6.36
C ASN A 42 3.05 -15.05 6.79
N ALA A 43 1.93 -15.61 7.24
CA ALA A 43 1.85 -16.94 7.80
C ALA A 43 0.94 -17.86 6.97
N TYR A 44 1.13 -19.17 7.15
CA TYR A 44 0.39 -20.23 6.48
C TYR A 44 0.51 -20.14 4.95
N THR A 45 -0.58 -19.87 4.24
CA THR A 45 -0.64 -19.75 2.77
C THR A 45 -0.31 -18.34 2.27
N GLY A 46 -0.04 -17.38 3.18
CA GLY A 46 0.21 -15.98 2.83
C GLY A 46 1.51 -15.78 2.04
N TRP A 47 1.45 -14.95 1.00
CA TRP A 47 2.59 -14.56 0.18
C TRP A 47 2.91 -13.07 0.37
N GLN A 48 4.19 -12.74 0.43
CA GLN A 48 4.69 -11.36 0.49
C GLN A 48 5.74 -11.13 -0.60
N SER A 49 5.63 -10.02 -1.33
CA SER A 49 6.64 -9.64 -2.33
C SER A 49 7.97 -9.25 -1.68
N ASN A 50 9.01 -9.16 -2.50
CA ASN A 50 10.18 -8.35 -2.13
C ASN A 50 9.78 -6.87 -1.95
N ASP A 51 10.60 -6.16 -1.19
CA ASP A 51 10.49 -4.73 -0.97
C ASP A 51 10.59 -3.95 -2.30
N GLY A 52 10.02 -2.75 -2.34
CA GLY A 52 10.09 -1.87 -3.51
C GLY A 52 8.95 -2.04 -4.52
N CYS A 53 7.81 -2.63 -4.15
CA CYS A 53 6.70 -2.81 -5.09
C CYS A 53 6.14 -1.48 -5.63
N GLU A 54 6.25 -0.41 -4.83
CA GLU A 54 5.85 0.94 -5.17
C GLU A 54 6.59 1.49 -6.39
N SER A 55 7.81 1.03 -6.65
CA SER A 55 8.62 1.46 -7.81
C SER A 55 8.06 0.97 -9.15
N HIS A 56 7.22 -0.07 -9.13
CA HIS A 56 6.64 -0.61 -10.36
C HIS A 56 5.66 0.40 -11.00
N PRO A 57 5.71 0.64 -12.33
CA PRO A 57 4.94 1.70 -12.99
C PRO A 57 3.44 1.68 -12.71
N ALA A 58 2.85 0.49 -12.57
CA ALA A 58 1.42 0.33 -12.25
C ALA A 58 1.03 1.03 -10.94
N PHE A 59 1.90 1.06 -9.93
CA PHE A 59 1.58 1.64 -8.61
C PHE A 59 1.81 3.15 -8.54
N GLN A 60 2.56 3.74 -9.47
CA GLN A 60 2.99 5.14 -9.37
C GLN A 60 1.82 6.12 -9.29
N GLN A 61 0.71 5.84 -9.97
CA GLN A 61 -0.50 6.67 -9.84
C GLN A 61 -1.09 6.59 -8.43
N LEU A 62 -1.24 5.39 -7.88
CA LEU A 62 -1.70 5.19 -6.50
C LEU A 62 -0.76 5.87 -5.49
N MET A 63 0.56 5.70 -5.63
CA MET A 63 1.54 6.31 -4.72
C MET A 63 1.45 7.83 -4.68
N ARG A 64 1.24 8.48 -5.83
CA ARG A 64 1.02 9.94 -5.87
C ARG A 64 -0.24 10.34 -5.12
N LYS A 65 -1.32 9.58 -5.26
CA LYS A 65 -2.60 9.85 -4.57
C LYS A 65 -2.48 9.64 -3.06
N ILE A 66 -1.80 8.58 -2.61
CA ILE A 66 -1.46 8.36 -1.20
C ILE A 66 -0.70 9.57 -0.66
N LYS A 67 0.33 10.03 -1.37
CA LYS A 67 1.10 11.21 -0.97
C LYS A 67 0.21 12.45 -0.82
N THR A 68 -0.65 12.72 -1.81
CA THR A 68 -1.59 13.86 -1.76
C THR A 68 -2.50 13.80 -0.53
N ILE A 69 -3.07 12.63 -0.25
CA ILE A 69 -3.91 12.41 0.94
C ILE A 69 -3.09 12.63 2.21
N PHE A 70 -1.93 11.99 2.31
CA PHE A 70 -1.10 12.02 3.52
C PHE A 70 -0.63 13.44 3.84
N ASP A 71 -0.10 14.15 2.83
CA ASP A 71 0.36 15.53 2.97
C ASP A 71 -0.82 16.47 3.30
N GLY A 72 -2.00 16.24 2.73
CA GLY A 72 -3.16 17.11 2.93
C GLY A 72 -3.97 16.83 4.20
N SER A 73 -3.81 15.67 4.84
CA SER A 73 -4.65 15.26 5.98
C SER A 73 -3.85 14.81 7.19
N VAL A 74 -2.88 13.91 7.01
CA VAL A 74 -2.15 13.29 8.12
C VAL A 74 -1.11 14.26 8.69
N LEU A 75 -0.32 14.92 7.83
CA LEU A 75 0.67 15.90 8.29
C LEU A 75 0.02 17.06 9.08
N PRO A 76 -1.03 17.74 8.58
CA PRO A 76 -1.64 18.85 9.30
C PRO A 76 -2.32 18.42 10.59
N PHE A 77 -2.93 17.24 10.64
CA PHE A 77 -3.50 16.69 11.86
C PHE A 77 -2.47 16.52 12.97
N HIS A 78 -1.22 16.18 12.60
CA HIS A 78 -0.10 16.09 13.53
C HIS A 78 0.64 17.43 13.75
N GLY A 79 0.10 18.56 13.25
CA GLY A 79 0.68 19.89 13.42
C GLY A 79 1.95 20.14 12.60
N LEU A 80 2.19 19.33 11.56
CA LEU A 80 3.35 19.50 10.69
C LEU A 80 3.05 20.48 9.55
N ASP A 81 3.98 21.41 9.34
CA ASP A 81 3.94 22.39 8.25
C ASP A 81 4.24 21.71 6.91
N THR A 82 3.24 21.60 6.05
CA THR A 82 3.33 20.94 4.73
C THR A 82 4.20 21.71 3.72
N GLY A 83 4.60 22.95 4.03
CA GLY A 83 5.61 23.68 3.27
C GLY A 83 7.05 23.30 3.64
N LYS A 84 7.24 22.59 4.77
CA LYS A 84 8.55 22.16 5.31
C LYS A 84 8.68 20.65 5.43
N ALA A 85 7.57 19.94 5.51
CA ALA A 85 7.50 18.50 5.61
C ALA A 85 6.65 17.92 4.48
N GLN A 86 7.08 16.77 3.98
CA GLN A 86 6.29 15.99 3.03
C GLN A 86 6.49 14.50 3.32
N MET A 87 5.49 13.71 2.99
CA MET A 87 5.58 12.26 3.07
C MET A 87 6.57 11.74 2.02
N VAL A 88 7.48 10.86 2.47
CA VAL A 88 8.32 10.04 1.62
C VAL A 88 8.02 8.58 1.95
N VAL A 89 7.74 7.78 0.93
CA VAL A 89 7.60 6.34 1.11
C VAL A 89 8.99 5.73 1.19
N GLY A 90 9.33 5.18 2.36
CA GLY A 90 10.61 4.52 2.55
C GLY A 90 10.69 3.18 1.84
N ASN A 91 9.63 2.38 1.93
CA ASN A 91 9.51 1.06 1.32
C ASN A 91 8.03 0.62 1.29
N SER A 92 7.64 -0.23 0.35
CA SER A 92 6.36 -0.94 0.33
C SER A 92 6.51 -2.35 -0.24
N TRP A 93 5.56 -3.22 0.10
CA TRP A 93 5.46 -4.59 -0.41
C TRP A 93 3.99 -4.96 -0.64
N ALA A 94 3.76 -5.93 -1.52
CA ALA A 94 2.46 -6.53 -1.74
C ALA A 94 2.29 -7.78 -0.87
N ASN A 95 1.09 -7.96 -0.30
CA ASN A 95 0.68 -9.17 0.40
C ASN A 95 -0.49 -9.81 -0.34
N VAL A 96 -0.49 -11.14 -0.44
CA VAL A 96 -1.63 -11.94 -0.88
C VAL A 96 -1.96 -12.94 0.22
N ASN A 97 -3.14 -12.78 0.81
CA ASN A 97 -3.64 -13.65 1.87
C ASN A 97 -4.79 -14.49 1.30
N ASP A 98 -4.48 -15.73 0.92
CA ASP A 98 -5.49 -16.71 0.52
C ASP A 98 -6.23 -17.28 1.75
N ASN A 99 -7.15 -18.21 1.55
CA ASN A 99 -7.89 -18.82 2.66
C ASN A 99 -6.94 -19.39 3.74
N GLY A 100 -7.15 -19.00 4.99
CA GLY A 100 -6.33 -19.39 6.14
C GLY A 100 -5.02 -18.61 6.30
N ALA A 101 -4.66 -17.72 5.37
CA ALA A 101 -3.49 -16.84 5.51
C ALA A 101 -3.76 -15.70 6.49
N TRP A 102 -2.71 -15.25 7.16
CA TRP A 102 -2.76 -14.12 8.10
C TRP A 102 -1.37 -13.52 8.28
N ASN A 103 -1.31 -12.33 8.88
CA ASN A 103 -0.06 -11.70 9.28
C ASN A 103 0.10 -11.76 10.81
N LYS A 104 1.26 -12.20 11.27
CA LYS A 104 1.61 -12.21 12.70
C LYS A 104 1.60 -10.79 13.28
N PRO A 105 1.20 -10.60 14.55
CA PRO A 105 1.37 -9.32 15.24
C PRO A 105 2.84 -8.86 15.18
N HIS A 106 3.08 -7.62 14.75
CA HIS A 106 4.42 -7.05 14.64
C HIS A 106 4.39 -5.51 14.64
N LEU A 107 5.57 -4.91 14.74
CA LEU A 107 5.79 -3.46 14.66
C LEU A 107 6.59 -3.11 13.39
N HIS A 108 6.43 -1.89 12.90
CA HIS A 108 7.25 -1.32 11.83
C HIS A 108 8.28 -0.34 12.42
N ASN A 109 9.41 -0.88 12.88
CA ASN A 109 10.45 -0.06 13.49
C ASN A 109 11.14 0.83 12.46
N GLY A 110 11.45 2.07 12.84
CA GLY A 110 12.16 3.03 11.97
C GLY A 110 11.28 3.79 10.99
N CYS A 111 9.96 3.56 10.97
CA CYS A 111 9.02 4.45 10.29
C CYS A 111 8.23 5.29 11.29
N TRP A 112 7.87 6.51 10.87
CA TRP A 112 7.00 7.37 11.66
C TRP A 112 5.52 7.01 11.50
N TYR A 113 5.14 6.51 10.32
CA TYR A 113 3.78 6.12 10.00
C TYR A 113 3.78 4.88 9.11
N SER A 114 2.79 4.00 9.29
CA SER A 114 2.55 2.82 8.45
C SER A 114 1.11 2.83 7.97
N GLY A 115 0.86 2.22 6.81
CA GLY A 115 -0.48 2.10 6.24
C GLY A 115 -0.60 0.85 5.40
N ALA A 116 -1.83 0.47 5.10
CA ALA A 116 -2.17 -0.63 4.21
C ALA A 116 -3.28 -0.19 3.26
N ILE A 117 -3.24 -0.70 2.03
CA ILE A 117 -4.29 -0.49 1.04
C ILE A 117 -4.78 -1.86 0.59
N TYR A 118 -6.08 -2.06 0.67
CA TYR A 118 -6.74 -3.26 0.20
C TYR A 118 -6.99 -3.12 -1.30
N ILE A 119 -6.17 -3.79 -2.10
CA ILE A 119 -6.33 -3.84 -3.56
C ILE A 119 -7.49 -4.76 -3.94
N LYS A 120 -7.67 -5.84 -3.17
CA LYS A 120 -8.80 -6.76 -3.27
C LYS A 120 -9.13 -7.25 -1.86
N ALA A 121 -10.42 -7.16 -1.51
CA ALA A 121 -11.01 -7.75 -0.32
C ALA A 121 -12.16 -8.67 -0.74
#